data_AF-A0A6A4S5E9-F1
#
_entry.id   AF-A0A6A4S5E9-F1
#
_cell.length_a   1.000
_cell.length_b   1.000
_cell.length_c   1.000
_cell.angle_alpha   90.00
_cell.angle_beta   90.00
_cell.angle_gamma   90.00
#
_symmetry.space_group_name_H-M   'P 1'
#
loop_
_entity.id
_entity.type
_entity.pdbx_description
1 polymer ?
#
loop_
_entity_poly.entity_id
_entity_poly.type
_entity_poly.pdbx_seq_one_letter_code
_entity_poly.pdbx_strand_id
1 'polypeptide(L)'
;MSSENTLDDEDTFKILIATDVHLGYLEKDAIRGSDSYNALDEILKCAKTNQVDFILLGGDLFHENKPTRRCLHNCITMLRRYCMGESPIHFNILSDQKVNFNTTQFPWVNYQDENLNISIPVFSIHGNHDDPTGAEGLCALDLLSASGLVNHFGHSQSVERIEISPILMQKGNTKLALYGLGSIPDERLYRMFVNNQELNRCVLHENIVFFNLSNVCLLSRSKHGPTNYIPEQFLDEFLDLVVWGHEHECLIAPTRNEQQLFYVTQPGSSVATSLSPGEATKKYK
;
A
#
# COMPACT_ATOMS: atom_id res chain seq x y z
N MET A 1 22.56 29.80 -17.01
CA MET A 1 21.15 30.05 -16.70
C MET A 1 20.35 28.84 -17.13
N SER A 2 19.87 28.07 -16.16
CA SER A 2 18.69 27.19 -16.21
C SER A 2 18.53 26.58 -14.81
N SER A 3 18.31 27.46 -13.83
CA SER A 3 18.04 27.16 -12.42
C SER A 3 16.54 27.26 -12.18
N GLU A 4 15.75 26.48 -12.92
CA GLU A 4 14.28 26.54 -12.86
C GLU A 4 13.61 25.20 -12.47
N ASN A 5 14.35 24.10 -12.24
CA ASN A 5 13.75 22.79 -11.92
C ASN A 5 14.16 22.16 -10.58
N THR A 6 14.92 22.83 -9.71
CA THR A 6 15.39 22.21 -8.45
C THR A 6 14.54 22.56 -7.22
N LEU A 7 13.76 23.64 -7.25
CA LEU A 7 12.95 24.09 -6.11
C LEU A 7 11.70 23.21 -5.87
N ASP A 8 11.18 22.56 -6.91
CA ASP A 8 9.94 21.77 -6.80
C ASP A 8 10.19 20.37 -6.21
N ASP A 9 11.39 19.80 -6.39
CA ASP A 9 11.66 18.40 -6.01
C ASP A 9 11.97 18.21 -4.51
N GLU A 10 12.46 19.25 -3.83
CA GLU A 10 12.74 19.21 -2.39
C GLU A 10 11.46 19.17 -1.55
N ASP A 11 10.39 19.80 -2.03
CA ASP A 11 9.09 19.84 -1.37
C ASP A 11 8.08 18.85 -1.98
N THR A 12 8.40 18.13 -3.06
CA THR A 12 7.47 17.21 -3.73
C THR A 12 7.76 15.74 -3.43
N PHE A 13 6.76 15.00 -2.97
CA PHE A 13 6.85 13.55 -2.85
C PHE A 13 6.73 12.87 -4.21
N LYS A 14 7.74 12.07 -4.56
CA LYS A 14 7.70 11.11 -5.68
C LYS A 14 7.35 9.74 -5.11
N ILE A 15 6.13 9.28 -5.36
CA ILE A 15 5.63 8.00 -4.83
C ILE A 15 5.39 7.07 -6.00
N LEU A 16 6.02 5.89 -5.99
CA LEU A 16 5.61 4.82 -6.90
C LEU A 16 4.47 4.04 -6.25
N ILE A 17 3.33 3.94 -6.94
CA ILE A 17 2.17 3.20 -6.46
C ILE A 17 2.02 1.94 -7.29
N ALA A 18 1.89 0.79 -6.62
CA ALA A 18 1.56 -0.49 -7.25
C ALA A 18 0.63 -1.29 -6.33
N THR A 19 -0.11 -2.25 -6.88
CA THR A 19 -1.01 -3.13 -6.12
C THR A 19 -1.14 -4.46 -6.84
N ASP A 20 -1.61 -5.49 -6.15
CA ASP A 20 -2.02 -6.76 -6.76
C ASP A 20 -0.90 -7.33 -7.64
N VAL A 21 0.29 -7.42 -7.04
CA VAL A 21 1.47 -7.95 -7.72
C VAL A 21 1.33 -9.45 -7.93
N HIS A 22 0.66 -10.15 -7.00
CA HIS A 22 0.39 -11.58 -7.05
C HIS A 22 1.66 -12.40 -7.31
N LEU A 23 2.73 -12.09 -6.56
CA LEU A 23 4.01 -12.78 -6.71
C LEU A 23 3.85 -14.28 -6.47
N GLY A 24 4.32 -15.09 -7.41
CA GLY A 24 4.15 -16.54 -7.41
C GLY A 24 2.87 -17.04 -8.10
N TYR A 25 2.04 -16.17 -8.67
CA TYR A 25 0.94 -16.59 -9.53
C TYR A 25 1.47 -17.46 -10.68
N LEU A 26 0.88 -18.65 -10.84
CA LEU A 26 1.27 -19.69 -11.80
C LEU A 26 2.76 -20.09 -11.76
N GLU A 27 3.43 -20.03 -10.60
CA GLU A 27 4.87 -20.29 -10.46
C GLU A 27 5.33 -21.67 -11.03
N LYS A 28 4.43 -22.65 -11.10
CA LYS A 28 4.70 -24.00 -11.64
C LYS A 28 4.49 -24.12 -13.15
N ASP A 29 3.92 -23.11 -13.79
CA ASP A 29 3.69 -23.10 -15.24
C ASP A 29 5.01 -22.90 -15.99
N ALA A 30 5.23 -23.69 -17.05
CA ALA A 30 6.48 -23.71 -17.79
C ALA A 30 6.72 -22.44 -18.63
N ILE A 31 5.66 -21.71 -18.98
CA ILE A 31 5.71 -20.53 -19.84
C ILE A 31 5.55 -19.26 -18.98
N ARG A 32 4.53 -19.24 -18.13
CA ARG A 32 4.06 -18.05 -17.38
C ARG A 32 4.62 -17.94 -15.97
N GLY A 33 5.31 -18.98 -15.47
CA GLY A 33 5.76 -19.03 -14.08
C GLY A 33 6.81 -17.98 -13.68
N SER A 34 7.31 -17.19 -14.62
CA SER A 34 8.21 -16.06 -14.36
C SER A 34 7.55 -14.68 -14.45
N ASP A 35 6.28 -14.61 -14.88
CA ASP A 35 5.62 -13.34 -15.24
C ASP A 35 5.52 -12.39 -14.05
N SER A 36 5.03 -12.88 -12.90
CA SER A 36 4.88 -12.05 -11.69
C SER A 36 6.22 -11.57 -11.13
N TYR A 37 7.28 -12.39 -11.24
CA TYR A 37 8.63 -11.99 -10.82
C TYR A 37 9.20 -10.89 -11.72
N ASN A 38 9.01 -11.02 -13.04
CA ASN A 38 9.46 -10.02 -14.00
C ASN A 38 8.71 -8.70 -13.82
N ALA A 39 7.41 -8.76 -13.53
CA ALA A 39 6.60 -7.58 -13.24
C ALA A 39 7.10 -6.84 -11.99
N LEU A 40 7.39 -7.57 -10.89
CA LEU A 40 7.95 -6.96 -9.68
C LEU A 40 9.36 -6.39 -9.91
N ASP A 41 10.23 -7.09 -10.66
CA ASP A 41 11.56 -6.58 -11.01
C ASP A 41 11.46 -5.26 -11.79
N GLU A 42 10.51 -5.16 -12.73
CA GLU A 42 10.26 -3.95 -13.50
C GLU A 42 9.74 -2.81 -12.62
N ILE A 43 8.77 -3.07 -11.73
CA ILE A 43 8.25 -2.08 -10.77
C ILE A 43 9.38 -1.50 -9.92
N LEU A 44 10.22 -2.37 -9.35
CA LEU A 44 11.33 -1.95 -8.48
C LEU A 44 12.44 -1.23 -9.26
N LYS A 45 12.69 -1.64 -10.50
CA LYS A 45 13.61 -0.95 -11.40
C LYS A 45 13.10 0.42 -11.80
N CYS A 46 11.79 0.58 -12.04
CA CYS A 46 11.15 1.86 -12.27
C CYS A 46 11.30 2.78 -11.05
N ALA A 47 11.04 2.28 -9.83
CA ALA A 47 11.23 3.05 -8.60
C ALA A 47 12.65 3.62 -8.50
N LYS A 48 13.66 2.77 -8.72
CA LYS A 48 15.06 3.16 -8.66
C LYS A 48 15.46 4.12 -9.78
N THR A 49 14.99 3.88 -11.00
CA THR A 49 15.31 4.73 -12.17
C THR A 49 14.73 6.14 -12.03
N ASN A 50 13.50 6.24 -11.50
CA ASN A 50 12.82 7.52 -11.29
C ASN A 50 13.19 8.20 -9.96
N GLN A 51 14.06 7.58 -9.14
CA GLN A 51 14.50 8.09 -7.84
C GLN A 51 13.30 8.52 -6.97
N VAL A 52 12.34 7.60 -6.83
CA VAL A 52 11.16 7.85 -5.99
C VAL A 52 11.56 7.90 -4.52
N ASP A 53 10.85 8.70 -3.72
CA ASP A 53 11.09 8.81 -2.29
C ASP A 53 10.68 7.51 -1.58
N PHE A 54 9.58 6.89 -1.99
CA PHE A 54 9.14 5.60 -1.47
C PHE A 54 8.21 4.87 -2.44
N ILE A 55 8.02 3.57 -2.19
CA ILE A 55 7.07 2.70 -2.90
C ILE A 55 5.87 2.46 -1.99
N LEU A 56 4.66 2.59 -2.51
CA LEU A 56 3.40 2.27 -1.84
C LEU A 56 2.74 1.07 -2.51
N LEU A 57 2.53 0.00 -1.73
CA LEU A 57 1.90 -1.23 -2.18
C LEU A 57 0.48 -1.37 -1.59
N GLY A 58 -0.50 -1.59 -2.47
CA GLY A 58 -1.92 -1.66 -2.14
C GLY A 58 -2.46 -3.01 -1.65
N GLY A 59 -1.57 -3.96 -1.34
CA GLY A 59 -1.94 -5.33 -0.95
C GLY A 59 -1.76 -6.34 -2.07
N ASP A 60 -2.00 -7.62 -1.74
CA ASP A 60 -1.83 -8.77 -2.64
C ASP A 60 -0.44 -8.78 -3.30
N LEU A 61 0.61 -8.52 -2.50
CA LEU A 61 1.98 -8.66 -2.95
C LEU A 61 2.27 -10.11 -3.31
N PHE A 62 1.73 -11.06 -2.54
CA PHE A 62 1.84 -12.48 -2.79
C PHE A 62 0.50 -13.08 -3.23
N HIS A 63 0.55 -14.01 -4.19
CA HIS A 63 -0.66 -14.70 -4.64
C HIS A 63 -1.15 -15.76 -3.63
N GLU A 64 -0.24 -16.32 -2.85
CA GLU A 64 -0.53 -17.35 -1.86
C GLU A 64 -0.19 -16.81 -0.48
N ASN A 65 -1.10 -17.00 0.49
CA ASN A 65 -0.90 -16.58 1.89
C ASN A 65 0.39 -17.15 2.49
N LYS A 66 0.75 -18.37 2.07
CA LYS A 66 2.00 -19.03 2.41
C LYS A 66 2.86 -19.15 1.14
N PRO A 67 3.62 -18.09 0.78
CA PRO A 67 4.45 -18.11 -0.42
C PRO A 67 5.44 -19.27 -0.39
N THR A 68 5.75 -19.80 -1.57
CA THR A 68 6.80 -20.80 -1.67
C THR A 68 8.16 -20.20 -1.28
N ARG A 69 9.11 -21.06 -0.89
CA ARG A 69 10.48 -20.62 -0.59
C ARG A 69 11.12 -19.86 -1.76
N ARG A 70 10.86 -20.30 -3.00
CA ARG A 70 11.36 -19.62 -4.20
C ARG A 70 10.73 -18.25 -4.34
N CYS A 71 9.42 -18.14 -4.14
CA CYS A 71 8.72 -16.87 -4.19
C CYS A 71 9.26 -15.86 -3.17
N LEU A 72 9.33 -16.25 -1.90
CA LEU A 72 9.82 -15.40 -0.82
C LEU A 72 11.29 -15.02 -1.01
N HIS A 73 12.15 -15.98 -1.41
CA HIS A 73 13.56 -15.72 -1.70
C HIS A 73 13.74 -14.69 -2.82
N ASN A 74 12.98 -14.81 -3.91
CA ASN A 74 13.05 -13.88 -5.02
C ASN A 74 12.58 -12.48 -4.61
N CYS A 75 11.48 -12.38 -3.87
CA CYS A 75 10.98 -11.11 -3.33
C CYS A 75 12.06 -10.40 -2.49
N ILE A 76 12.60 -11.10 -1.49
CA ILE A 76 13.67 -10.60 -0.62
C ILE A 76 14.89 -10.17 -1.43
N THR A 77 15.31 -10.97 -2.41
CA THR A 77 16.47 -10.66 -3.26
C THR A 77 16.26 -9.39 -4.07
N MET A 78 15.08 -9.21 -4.66
CA MET A 78 14.76 -8.03 -5.46
C MET A 78 14.65 -6.78 -4.59
N LEU A 79 13.95 -6.85 -3.46
CA LEU A 79 13.86 -5.73 -2.50
C LEU A 79 15.25 -5.31 -2.02
N ARG A 80 16.13 -6.26 -1.66
CA ARG A 80 17.51 -5.94 -1.28
C ARG A 80 18.30 -5.28 -2.41
N ARG A 81 18.11 -5.70 -3.65
CA ARG A 81 18.84 -5.16 -4.81
C ARG A 81 18.44 -3.72 -5.15
N TYR A 82 17.15 -3.40 -5.05
CA TYR A 82 16.61 -2.13 -5.53
C TYR A 82 16.38 -1.10 -4.41
N CYS A 83 16.03 -1.56 -3.20
CA CYS A 83 15.60 -0.70 -2.10
C CYS A 83 16.69 -0.43 -1.04
N MET A 84 17.81 -1.14 -1.07
CA MET A 84 18.97 -0.87 -0.22
C MET A 84 20.07 -0.14 -1.00
N GLY A 85 20.77 0.77 -0.32
CA GLY A 85 21.84 1.57 -0.91
C GLY A 85 22.16 2.81 -0.08
N GLU A 86 23.14 3.58 -0.56
CA GLU A 86 23.68 4.75 0.16
C GLU A 86 22.87 6.05 -0.02
N SER A 87 21.84 6.04 -0.87
CA SER A 87 21.04 7.25 -1.10
C SER A 87 20.26 7.60 0.16
N PRO A 88 20.38 8.84 0.68
CA PRO A 88 19.69 9.24 1.89
C PRO A 88 18.18 9.39 1.65
N ILE A 89 17.39 9.15 2.70
CA ILE A 89 15.94 9.42 2.69
C ILE A 89 15.70 10.89 3.05
N HIS A 90 14.90 11.57 2.23
CA HIS A 90 14.68 13.02 2.32
C HIS A 90 13.38 13.43 3.06
N PHE A 91 12.70 12.47 3.71
CA PHE A 91 11.47 12.72 4.46
C PHE A 91 11.51 12.08 5.85
N ASN A 92 10.75 12.66 6.78
CA ASN A 92 10.68 12.25 8.18
C ASN A 92 9.30 11.71 8.54
N ILE A 93 9.23 10.75 9.46
CA ILE A 93 7.99 10.31 10.12
C ILE A 93 7.74 11.16 11.36
N LEU A 94 6.56 11.76 11.46
CA LEU A 94 6.11 12.61 12.58
C LEU A 94 5.12 11.90 13.52
N SER A 95 4.47 10.83 13.05
CA SER A 95 3.52 10.05 13.83
C SER A 95 4.21 9.11 14.82
N ASP A 96 3.44 8.56 15.77
CA ASP A 96 3.93 7.51 16.66
C ASP A 96 4.13 6.21 15.88
N GLN A 97 5.39 5.93 15.57
CA GLN A 97 5.80 4.76 14.83
C GLN A 97 5.43 3.43 15.52
N LYS A 98 5.28 3.42 16.85
CA LYS A 98 4.86 2.21 17.58
C LYS A 98 3.40 1.85 17.30
N VAL A 99 2.56 2.85 17.03
CA VAL A 99 1.17 2.64 16.64
C VAL A 99 1.11 2.18 15.18
N ASN A 100 1.92 2.79 14.31
CA ASN A 100 1.89 2.50 12.88
C ASN A 100 2.54 1.15 12.50
N PHE A 101 3.62 0.76 13.18
CA PHE A 101 4.44 -0.43 12.90
C PHE A 101 4.42 -1.40 14.08
N ASN A 102 3.24 -1.94 14.38
CA ASN A 102 3.00 -2.76 15.57
C ASN A 102 3.16 -4.27 15.36
N THR A 103 3.53 -4.72 14.16
CA THR A 103 3.55 -6.15 13.82
C THR A 103 4.87 -6.85 14.14
N THR A 104 5.92 -6.10 14.49
CA THR A 104 7.23 -6.66 14.81
C THR A 104 7.80 -6.06 16.10
N GLN A 105 8.92 -6.63 16.59
CA GLN A 105 9.68 -6.09 17.72
C GLN A 105 10.52 -4.85 17.37
N PHE A 106 10.49 -4.42 16.10
CA PHE A 106 11.15 -3.21 15.60
C PHE A 106 10.07 -2.16 15.29
N PRO A 107 9.59 -1.41 16.29
CA PRO A 107 8.45 -0.51 16.13
C PRO A 107 8.85 0.85 15.54
N TRP A 108 9.73 0.84 14.55
CA TRP A 108 10.21 2.00 13.81
C TRP A 108 10.33 1.66 12.33
N VAL A 109 10.32 2.70 11.50
CA VAL A 109 10.44 2.59 10.05
C VAL A 109 11.83 2.08 9.68
N ASN A 110 11.90 1.19 8.70
CA ASN A 110 13.10 0.41 8.40
C ASN A 110 14.35 1.24 8.06
N TYR A 111 14.19 2.42 7.48
CA TYR A 111 15.30 3.31 7.14
C TYR A 111 15.87 4.09 8.33
N GLN A 112 15.24 4.00 9.50
CA GLN A 112 15.80 4.50 10.77
C GLN A 112 16.55 3.43 11.56
N ASP A 113 16.61 2.19 11.06
CA ASP A 113 17.40 1.13 11.69
C ASP A 113 18.90 1.38 11.45
N GLU A 114 19.67 1.46 12.54
CA GLU A 114 21.11 1.73 12.49
C GLU A 114 21.92 0.66 11.74
N ASN A 115 21.36 -0.55 11.57
CA ASN A 115 22.03 -1.69 10.96
C ASN A 115 21.64 -1.90 9.48
N LEU A 116 20.67 -1.14 8.96
CA LEU A 116 20.14 -1.31 7.62
C LEU A 116 20.26 -0.03 6.80
N ASN A 117 20.94 -0.12 5.66
CA ASN A 117 21.03 1.00 4.73
C ASN A 117 19.91 0.93 3.68
N ILE A 118 18.78 1.58 3.97
CA ILE A 118 17.61 1.64 3.10
C ILE A 118 17.65 2.92 2.27
N SER A 119 17.60 2.77 0.94
CA SER A 119 17.58 3.88 -0.01
C SER A 119 16.20 4.19 -0.59
N ILE A 120 15.29 3.21 -0.61
CA ILE A 120 13.90 3.39 -1.07
C ILE A 120 12.99 2.57 -0.14
N PRO A 121 12.37 3.18 0.89
CA PRO A 121 11.45 2.46 1.76
C PRO A 121 10.21 2.00 0.99
N VAL A 122 9.71 0.82 1.36
CA VAL A 122 8.48 0.25 0.81
C VAL A 122 7.43 0.24 1.92
N PHE A 123 6.28 0.85 1.70
CA PHE A 123 5.13 0.80 2.60
C PHE A 123 4.07 -0.09 1.97
N SER A 124 3.53 -1.05 2.73
CA SER A 124 2.50 -1.96 2.22
C SER A 124 1.43 -2.19 3.27
N ILE A 125 0.19 -2.27 2.81
CA ILE A 125 -0.87 -2.99 3.53
C ILE A 125 -0.90 -4.44 3.04
N HIS A 126 -1.56 -5.32 3.80
CA HIS A 126 -1.90 -6.66 3.31
C HIS A 126 -3.22 -6.63 2.53
N GLY A 127 -3.32 -7.47 1.51
CA GLY A 127 -4.53 -7.78 0.76
C GLY A 127 -5.25 -9.00 1.32
N ASN A 128 -6.12 -9.61 0.50
CA ASN A 128 -6.91 -10.78 0.85
C ASN A 128 -6.20 -12.11 0.54
N HIS A 129 -5.16 -12.10 -0.30
CA HIS A 129 -4.33 -13.27 -0.57
C HIS A 129 -3.17 -13.41 0.41
N ASP A 130 -2.63 -12.28 0.88
CA ASP A 130 -1.54 -12.20 1.84
C ASP A 130 -2.01 -11.71 3.22
N ASP A 131 -3.22 -12.10 3.61
CA ASP A 131 -3.84 -11.75 4.89
C ASP A 131 -3.19 -12.46 6.10
N PRO A 132 -3.31 -11.90 7.32
CA PRO A 132 -2.81 -12.54 8.53
C PRO A 132 -3.51 -13.89 8.81
N THR A 133 -2.73 -14.98 8.95
CA THR A 133 -3.28 -16.31 9.30
C THR A 133 -2.49 -17.02 10.40
N GLY A 134 -3.07 -18.10 10.93
CA GLY A 134 -2.46 -18.94 11.96
C GLY A 134 -2.70 -18.45 13.38
N ALA A 135 -2.12 -19.15 14.35
CA ALA A 135 -2.35 -18.90 15.78
C ALA A 135 -1.81 -17.54 16.25
N GLU A 136 -0.75 -17.05 15.61
CA GLU A 136 -0.13 -15.76 15.92
C GLU A 136 -0.61 -14.64 15.01
N GLY A 137 -1.48 -14.93 14.02
CA GLY A 137 -2.02 -13.93 13.10
C GLY A 137 -0.93 -13.20 12.31
N LEU A 138 0.03 -13.95 11.75
CA LEU A 138 1.11 -13.39 10.93
C LEU A 138 0.78 -13.49 9.45
N CYS A 139 1.23 -12.52 8.67
CA CYS A 139 1.16 -12.55 7.21
C CYS A 139 2.56 -12.60 6.57
N ALA A 140 2.60 -12.81 5.25
CA ALA A 140 3.85 -12.81 4.50
C ALA A 140 4.60 -11.46 4.60
N LEU A 141 3.88 -10.34 4.72
CA LEU A 141 4.48 -9.01 4.89
C LEU A 141 5.18 -8.86 6.24
N ASP A 142 4.73 -9.53 7.29
CA ASP A 142 5.39 -9.48 8.60
C ASP A 142 6.79 -10.11 8.56
N LEU A 143 7.00 -11.12 7.71
CA LEU A 143 8.33 -11.69 7.47
C LEU A 143 9.23 -10.68 6.76
N LEU A 144 8.70 -9.95 5.78
CA LEU A 144 9.45 -8.89 5.08
C LEU A 144 9.76 -7.72 6.01
N SER A 145 8.81 -7.35 6.87
CA SER A 145 8.95 -6.32 7.90
C SER A 145 9.99 -6.68 8.94
N ALA A 146 9.93 -7.89 9.49
CA ALA A 146 10.93 -8.40 10.44
C ALA A 146 12.34 -8.50 9.82
N SER A 147 12.44 -8.64 8.49
CA SER A 147 13.71 -8.60 7.76
C SER A 147 14.20 -7.17 7.41
N GLY A 148 13.41 -6.14 7.74
CA GLY A 148 13.71 -4.74 7.50
C GLY A 148 13.52 -4.27 6.05
N LEU A 149 12.78 -5.02 5.22
CA LEU A 149 12.63 -4.73 3.79
C LEU A 149 11.33 -3.99 3.44
N VAL A 150 10.30 -4.11 4.27
CA VAL A 150 8.97 -3.51 4.05
C VAL A 150 8.45 -2.94 5.35
N ASN A 151 7.84 -1.76 5.31
CA ASN A 151 7.10 -1.18 6.42
C ASN A 151 5.63 -1.60 6.30
N HIS A 152 5.24 -2.65 7.03
CA HIS A 152 3.86 -3.11 7.06
C HIS A 152 3.04 -2.20 7.99
N PHE A 153 1.95 -1.64 7.47
CA PHE A 153 1.05 -0.75 8.20
C PHE A 153 -0.42 -1.03 7.89
N GLY A 154 -1.34 -0.36 8.58
CA GLY A 154 -2.78 -0.52 8.35
C GLY A 154 -3.38 -1.82 8.90
N HIS A 155 -2.62 -2.52 9.77
CA HIS A 155 -3.10 -3.73 10.44
C HIS A 155 -4.12 -3.37 11.54
N SER A 156 -5.33 -3.94 11.43
CA SER A 156 -6.39 -3.75 12.43
C SER A 156 -6.34 -4.87 13.47
N GLN A 157 -6.02 -4.53 14.72
CA GLN A 157 -5.92 -5.51 15.83
C GLN A 157 -7.29 -5.95 16.37
N SER A 158 -8.32 -5.10 16.25
CA SER A 158 -9.63 -5.36 16.84
C SER A 158 -10.63 -5.83 15.81
N VAL A 159 -11.34 -6.90 16.17
CA VAL A 159 -12.40 -7.46 15.32
C VAL A 159 -13.68 -6.60 15.37
N GLU A 160 -13.86 -5.84 16.45
CA GLU A 160 -15.11 -5.13 16.75
C GLU A 160 -15.05 -3.62 16.40
N ARG A 161 -13.86 -3.03 16.42
CA ARG A 161 -13.63 -1.60 16.17
C ARG A 161 -12.40 -1.41 15.29
N ILE A 162 -12.52 -0.65 14.21
CA ILE A 162 -11.40 -0.35 13.32
C ILE A 162 -10.92 1.07 13.65
N GLU A 163 -9.73 1.19 14.24
CA GLU A 163 -9.09 2.48 14.44
C GLU A 163 -7.95 2.62 13.42
N ILE A 164 -8.02 3.66 12.58
CA ILE A 164 -7.03 3.89 11.53
C ILE A 164 -6.19 5.10 11.94
N SER A 165 -4.94 4.84 12.32
CA SER A 165 -3.97 5.89 12.63
C SER A 165 -3.08 6.17 11.42
N PRO A 166 -3.00 7.42 10.94
CA PRO A 166 -2.17 7.75 9.79
C PRO A 166 -0.69 7.66 10.10
N ILE A 167 0.12 7.38 9.07
CA ILE A 167 1.54 7.67 9.08
C ILE A 167 1.71 9.11 8.62
N LEU A 168 2.22 9.97 9.49
CA LEU A 168 2.44 11.38 9.17
C LEU A 168 3.87 11.52 8.65
N MET A 169 4.03 11.96 7.40
CA MET A 169 5.31 12.17 6.76
C MET A 169 5.52 13.64 6.44
N GLN A 170 6.77 14.10 6.45
CA GLN A 170 7.13 15.45 6.02
C GLN A 170 8.38 15.43 5.14
N LYS A 171 8.26 16.02 3.94
CA LYS A 171 9.37 16.28 3.01
C LYS A 171 9.42 17.78 2.74
N GLY A 172 10.48 18.44 3.21
CA GLY A 172 10.56 19.91 3.19
C GLY A 172 9.34 20.57 3.85
N ASN A 173 8.60 21.36 3.08
CA ASN A 173 7.37 22.05 3.50
C ASN A 173 6.09 21.23 3.31
N THR A 174 6.15 20.10 2.60
CA THR A 174 4.99 19.27 2.29
C THR A 174 4.78 18.20 3.36
N LYS A 175 3.54 18.03 3.77
CA LYS A 175 3.13 17.05 4.79
C LYS A 175 2.16 16.06 4.17
N LEU A 176 2.36 14.78 4.41
CA LEU A 176 1.54 13.71 3.88
C LEU A 176 0.97 12.91 5.05
N ALA A 177 -0.33 12.65 5.07
CA ALA A 177 -0.93 11.68 5.98
C ALA A 177 -1.34 10.45 5.16
N LEU A 178 -0.62 9.36 5.39
CA LEU A 178 -0.87 8.09 4.72
C LEU A 178 -1.77 7.22 5.60
N TYR A 179 -2.96 6.91 5.11
CA TYR A 179 -3.91 6.02 5.77
C TYR A 179 -3.90 4.65 5.09
N GLY A 180 -3.90 3.59 5.88
CA GLY A 180 -3.89 2.22 5.38
C GLY A 180 -4.96 1.40 6.07
N LEU A 181 -5.69 0.62 5.30
CA LEU A 181 -6.58 -0.39 5.80
C LEU A 181 -6.22 -1.71 5.12
N GLY A 182 -5.58 -2.62 5.85
CA GLY A 182 -5.39 -3.98 5.38
C GLY A 182 -6.72 -4.65 5.06
N SER A 183 -6.71 -5.63 4.15
CA SER A 183 -7.95 -6.26 3.68
C SER A 183 -8.79 -6.82 4.82
N ILE A 184 -10.06 -6.42 4.86
CA ILE A 184 -11.08 -6.93 5.76
C ILE A 184 -12.20 -7.47 4.87
N PRO A 185 -12.79 -8.64 5.19
CA PRO A 185 -13.91 -9.17 4.41
C PRO A 185 -15.01 -8.13 4.19
N ASP A 186 -15.36 -7.89 2.92
CA ASP A 186 -16.24 -6.81 2.49
C ASP A 186 -17.56 -6.74 3.27
N GLU A 187 -18.22 -7.89 3.47
CA GLU A 187 -19.50 -7.95 4.18
C GLU A 187 -19.37 -7.45 5.63
N ARG A 188 -18.24 -7.73 6.27
CA ARG A 188 -17.97 -7.27 7.63
C ARG A 188 -17.69 -5.78 7.63
N LEU A 189 -16.83 -5.30 6.73
CA LEU A 189 -16.50 -3.88 6.64
C LEU A 189 -17.74 -3.04 6.30
N TYR A 190 -18.58 -3.49 5.38
CA TYR A 190 -19.87 -2.86 5.05
C TYR A 190 -20.79 -2.75 6.27
N ARG A 191 -20.95 -3.84 7.04
CA ARG A 191 -21.75 -3.83 8.28
C ARG A 191 -21.17 -2.87 9.32
N MET A 192 -19.84 -2.73 9.41
CA MET A 192 -19.21 -1.80 10.33
C MET A 192 -19.51 -0.35 9.95
N PHE A 193 -19.46 -0.02 8.65
CA PHE A 193 -19.86 1.31 8.16
C PHE A 193 -21.35 1.60 8.30
N VAL A 194 -22.24 0.63 8.08
CA VAL A 194 -23.70 0.86 8.23
C VAL A 194 -24.10 1.05 9.70
N ASN A 195 -23.48 0.30 10.61
CA ASN A 195 -23.81 0.37 12.04
C ASN A 195 -23.21 1.60 12.77
N ASN A 196 -22.64 2.57 12.04
CA ASN A 196 -21.88 3.70 12.58
C ASN A 196 -22.68 4.84 13.22
N GLN A 197 -24.01 4.73 13.41
CA GLN A 197 -24.77 5.89 13.91
C GLN A 197 -24.54 6.25 15.40
N GLU A 198 -23.87 5.44 16.22
CA GLU A 198 -23.70 5.76 17.65
C GLU A 198 -22.30 5.53 18.27
N LEU A 199 -21.29 4.98 17.57
CA LEU A 199 -20.13 4.39 18.28
C LEU A 199 -18.70 4.64 17.76
N ASN A 200 -18.44 5.62 16.87
CA ASN A 200 -17.05 5.98 16.49
C ASN A 200 -16.19 4.75 16.09
N ARG A 201 -16.68 3.90 15.16
CA ARG A 201 -16.06 2.59 14.85
C ARG A 201 -15.04 2.59 13.71
N CYS A 202 -15.01 3.65 12.91
CA CYS A 202 -13.90 4.06 12.06
C CYS A 202 -13.66 5.53 12.39
N VAL A 203 -12.64 5.84 13.17
CA VAL A 203 -12.22 7.23 13.43
C VAL A 203 -10.90 7.41 12.74
N LEU A 204 -10.90 8.18 11.67
CA LEU A 204 -9.69 8.82 11.20
C LEU A 204 -9.45 9.96 12.19
N HIS A 205 -8.33 9.97 12.92
CA HIS A 205 -8.10 10.97 13.96
C HIS A 205 -8.14 12.39 13.37
N GLU A 206 -9.25 13.11 13.59
CA GLU A 206 -9.63 14.39 12.95
C GLU A 206 -8.81 15.62 13.39
N ASN A 207 -7.92 15.50 14.38
CA ASN A 207 -7.26 16.67 14.97
C ASN A 207 -5.88 16.98 14.37
N ILE A 208 -5.75 16.87 13.06
CA ILE A 208 -4.51 17.17 12.37
C ILE A 208 -4.77 18.18 11.25
N VAL A 209 -4.89 19.45 11.65
CA VAL A 209 -4.91 20.58 10.72
C VAL A 209 -3.48 20.80 10.22
N PHE A 210 -3.09 20.09 9.16
CA PHE A 210 -1.91 20.44 8.38
C PHE A 210 -2.34 21.00 7.03
N PHE A 211 -1.93 22.23 6.75
CA PHE A 211 -2.01 22.79 5.40
C PHE A 211 -1.14 21.93 4.47
N ASN A 212 -1.69 21.55 3.30
CA ASN A 212 -1.09 20.70 2.27
C ASN A 212 -1.03 19.20 2.60
N LEU A 213 -2.08 18.63 3.20
CA LEU A 213 -2.22 17.16 3.30
C LEU A 213 -2.66 16.57 1.94
N SER A 214 -2.10 15.41 1.60
CA SER A 214 -2.72 14.47 0.66
C SER A 214 -3.06 13.22 1.44
N ASN A 215 -4.33 13.03 1.76
CA ASN A 215 -4.77 11.85 2.47
C ASN A 215 -4.95 10.71 1.47
N VAL A 216 -4.06 9.71 1.52
CA VAL A 216 -4.13 8.52 0.67
C VAL A 216 -4.74 7.36 1.45
N CYS A 217 -5.85 6.81 0.97
CA CYS A 217 -6.50 5.62 1.56
C CYS A 217 -6.40 4.44 0.59
N LEU A 218 -6.00 3.27 1.10
CA LEU A 218 -5.94 2.01 0.35
C LEU A 218 -7.11 1.11 0.72
N LEU A 219 -7.93 0.74 -0.25
CA LEU A 219 -9.13 -0.08 -0.05
C LEU A 219 -9.27 -1.15 -1.11
N SER A 220 -9.89 -2.26 -0.73
CA SER A 220 -10.38 -3.31 -1.62
C SER A 220 -11.80 -2.97 -2.09
N ARG A 221 -12.11 -3.14 -3.38
CA ARG A 221 -13.49 -3.05 -3.93
C ARG A 221 -13.77 -4.29 -4.76
N SER A 222 -15.00 -4.79 -4.69
CA SER A 222 -15.51 -5.80 -5.63
C SER A 222 -17.02 -5.97 -5.45
N LYS A 223 -17.85 -5.43 -6.36
CA LYS A 223 -19.33 -5.52 -6.25
C LYS A 223 -19.87 -6.93 -6.58
N HIS A 224 -19.83 -7.83 -5.61
CA HIS A 224 -20.34 -9.21 -5.76
C HIS A 224 -21.67 -9.47 -5.04
N GLY A 225 -22.47 -8.41 -4.85
CA GLY A 225 -23.78 -8.48 -4.20
C GLY A 225 -24.25 -7.12 -3.70
N PRO A 226 -25.40 -7.05 -3.02
CA PRO A 226 -25.91 -5.79 -2.46
C PRO A 226 -25.05 -5.24 -1.31
N THR A 227 -24.25 -6.07 -0.64
CA THR A 227 -23.42 -5.70 0.53
C THR A 227 -21.95 -6.10 0.41
N ASN A 228 -21.56 -6.77 -0.68
CA ASN A 228 -20.18 -7.14 -0.95
C ASN A 228 -19.58 -6.04 -1.81
N TYR A 229 -19.34 -4.87 -1.24
CA TYR A 229 -18.51 -3.78 -1.77
C TYR A 229 -18.50 -2.65 -0.73
N ILE A 230 -17.53 -1.76 -0.82
CA ILE A 230 -17.53 -0.51 -0.05
C ILE A 230 -17.93 0.64 -0.98
N PRO A 231 -19.09 1.28 -0.77
CA PRO A 231 -19.45 2.51 -1.46
C PRO A 231 -18.44 3.61 -1.14
N GLU A 232 -18.08 4.41 -2.15
CA GLU A 232 -17.17 5.55 -1.97
C GLU A 232 -17.74 6.58 -0.97
N GLN A 233 -19.06 6.62 -0.82
CA GLN A 233 -19.78 7.48 0.13
C GLN A 233 -19.55 7.12 1.61
N PHE A 234 -18.97 5.95 1.89
CA PHE A 234 -18.64 5.55 3.26
C PHE A 234 -17.31 6.13 3.73
N LEU A 235 -16.52 6.69 2.82
CA LEU A 235 -15.24 7.31 3.11
C LEU A 235 -15.46 8.77 3.49
N ASP A 236 -14.61 9.27 4.38
CA ASP A 236 -14.73 10.63 4.89
C ASP A 236 -14.30 11.68 3.84
N GLU A 237 -15.03 12.80 3.79
CA GLU A 237 -14.84 13.90 2.83
C GLU A 237 -13.48 14.61 2.93
N PHE A 238 -12.75 14.43 4.03
CA PHE A 238 -11.44 15.08 4.21
C PHE A 238 -10.33 14.41 3.38
N LEU A 239 -10.58 13.24 2.79
CA LEU A 239 -9.61 12.55 1.96
C LEU A 239 -9.32 13.35 0.67
N ASP A 240 -8.10 13.26 0.14
CA ASP A 240 -7.73 13.94 -1.12
C ASP A 240 -7.62 12.95 -2.29
N LEU A 241 -7.06 11.77 -2.03
CA LEU A 241 -6.82 10.72 -3.01
C LEU A 241 -7.09 9.35 -2.40
N VAL A 242 -7.86 8.51 -3.06
CA VAL A 242 -8.06 7.11 -2.68
C VAL A 242 -7.42 6.24 -3.75
N VAL A 243 -6.52 5.37 -3.32
CA VAL A 243 -5.87 4.37 -4.16
C VAL A 243 -6.60 3.05 -3.92
N TRP A 244 -7.37 2.57 -4.89
CA TRP A 244 -8.03 1.27 -4.77
C TRP A 244 -7.11 0.13 -5.20
N GLY A 245 -6.88 -0.79 -4.27
CA GLY A 245 -6.31 -2.12 -4.53
C GLY A 245 -7.41 -3.17 -4.72
N HIS A 246 -7.02 -4.44 -4.85
CA HIS A 246 -7.89 -5.62 -5.06
C HIS A 246 -8.59 -5.69 -6.43
N GLU A 247 -8.99 -4.55 -7.00
CA GLU A 247 -9.53 -4.51 -8.36
C GLU A 247 -8.40 -4.62 -9.39
N HIS A 248 -8.51 -5.62 -10.25
CA HIS A 248 -7.46 -5.91 -11.22
C HIS A 248 -7.55 -5.05 -12.49
N GLU A 249 -8.72 -4.47 -12.79
CA GLU A 249 -8.86 -3.56 -13.94
C GLU A 249 -7.99 -2.32 -13.75
N CYS A 250 -7.28 -1.90 -14.80
CA CYS A 250 -6.39 -0.76 -14.72
C CYS A 250 -7.10 0.54 -15.10
N LEU A 251 -7.48 1.32 -14.09
CA LEU A 251 -8.04 2.68 -14.20
C LEU A 251 -7.13 3.66 -13.45
N ILE A 252 -5.86 3.72 -13.85
CA ILE A 252 -4.81 4.46 -13.14
C ILE A 252 -5.01 5.97 -13.16
N ALA A 253 -5.67 6.52 -14.18
CA ALA A 253 -5.93 7.95 -14.28
C ALA A 253 -6.92 8.38 -13.18
N PRO A 254 -6.56 9.30 -12.28
CA PRO A 254 -7.43 9.67 -11.18
C PRO A 254 -8.76 10.27 -11.67
N THR A 255 -9.88 9.75 -11.17
CA THR A 255 -11.23 10.27 -11.42
C THR A 255 -11.78 10.94 -10.17
N ARG A 256 -12.37 12.12 -10.30
CA ARG A 256 -12.95 12.84 -9.14
C ARG A 256 -14.30 12.26 -8.76
N ASN A 257 -14.52 11.98 -7.49
CA ASN A 257 -15.83 11.66 -6.95
C ASN A 257 -16.65 12.95 -6.79
N GLU A 258 -17.81 13.05 -7.45
CA GLU A 258 -18.64 14.28 -7.41
C GLU A 258 -19.29 14.55 -6.05
N GLN A 259 -19.49 13.53 -5.22
CA GLN A 259 -20.15 13.64 -3.92
C GLN A 259 -19.14 13.95 -2.80
N GLN A 260 -18.07 13.15 -2.72
CA GLN A 260 -17.06 13.22 -1.65
C GLN A 260 -15.87 14.12 -2.00
N LEU A 261 -15.79 14.60 -3.25
CA LEU A 261 -14.81 15.55 -3.78
C LEU A 261 -13.34 15.09 -3.84
N PHE A 262 -12.98 13.94 -3.27
CA PHE A 262 -11.67 13.29 -3.43
C PHE A 262 -11.46 12.69 -4.83
N TYR A 263 -10.20 12.41 -5.17
CA TYR A 263 -9.84 11.67 -6.37
C TYR A 263 -9.72 10.18 -6.08
N VAL A 264 -9.99 9.37 -7.11
CA VAL A 264 -9.96 7.91 -7.06
C VAL A 264 -9.03 7.41 -8.15
N THR A 265 -8.02 6.63 -7.80
CA THR A 265 -7.17 5.92 -8.76
C THR A 265 -7.20 4.42 -8.47
N GLN A 266 -7.23 3.61 -9.52
CA GLN A 266 -7.23 2.15 -9.42
C GLN A 266 -6.09 1.62 -10.32
N PRO A 267 -4.88 1.41 -9.76
CA PRO A 267 -3.72 1.03 -10.57
C PRO A 267 -3.89 -0.30 -11.30
N GLY A 268 -4.76 -1.19 -10.79
CA GLY A 268 -4.93 -2.53 -11.32
C GLY A 268 -3.76 -3.46 -10.97
N SER A 269 -3.94 -4.74 -11.27
CA SER A 269 -2.91 -5.77 -11.01
C SER A 269 -1.72 -5.67 -11.95
N SER A 270 -0.57 -6.17 -11.49
CA SER A 270 0.64 -6.22 -12.33
C SER A 270 0.64 -7.39 -13.33
N VAL A 271 -0.17 -8.42 -13.05
CA VAL A 271 -0.35 -9.61 -13.89
C VAL A 271 -1.82 -10.03 -13.93
N ALA A 272 -2.24 -10.64 -15.04
CA ALA A 272 -3.60 -11.17 -15.15
C ALA A 272 -3.75 -12.49 -14.39
N THR A 273 -4.52 -12.47 -13.30
CA THR A 273 -4.84 -13.66 -12.49
C THR A 273 -6.11 -14.36 -12.95
N SER A 274 -6.93 -13.68 -13.76
CA SER A 274 -8.10 -14.25 -14.43
C SER A 274 -8.18 -13.78 -15.89
N LEU A 275 -8.89 -14.55 -16.73
CA LEU A 275 -9.16 -14.19 -18.12
C LEU A 275 -10.49 -13.44 -18.23
N SER A 276 -10.53 -12.24 -17.62
CA SER A 276 -11.72 -11.37 -17.61
C SER A 276 -11.51 -10.12 -18.48
N PRO A 277 -12.59 -9.43 -18.89
CA PRO A 277 -12.47 -8.18 -19.65
C PRO A 277 -11.66 -7.09 -18.93
N GLY A 278 -11.83 -6.95 -17.60
CA GLY A 278 -11.07 -5.96 -16.80
C GLY A 278 -9.56 -6.26 -16.80
N GLU A 279 -9.19 -7.53 -16.78
CA GLU A 279 -7.79 -7.98 -16.82
C GLU A 279 -7.13 -7.80 -18.20
N ALA A 280 -7.94 -7.70 -19.26
CA ALA A 280 -7.45 -7.46 -20.62
C ALA A 280 -7.02 -6.01 -20.86
N THR A 281 -7.36 -5.09 -19.95
CA THR A 281 -6.89 -3.71 -20.00
C THR A 281 -5.37 -3.64 -19.87
N LYS A 282 -4.74 -2.70 -20.57
CA LYS A 282 -3.29 -2.52 -20.50
C LYS A 282 -2.90 -2.08 -19.09
N LYS A 283 -2.08 -2.88 -18.41
CA LYS A 283 -1.46 -2.50 -17.14
C LYS A 283 -0.39 -1.43 -17.37
N TYR A 284 -0.43 -0.35 -16.61
CA TYR A 284 0.55 0.75 -16.72
C TYR A 284 1.79 0.44 -15.88
N LYS A 285 2.91 1.01 -16.32
CA LYS A 285 4.26 0.81 -15.78
C LYS A 285 4.83 2.14 -15.34
#